data_AF-A0A946ES18-F1
#
_entry.id   AF-A0A946ES18-F1
#
_cell.length_a   1.000
_cell.length_b   1.000
_cell.length_c   1.000
_cell.angle_alpha   90.00
_cell.angle_beta   90.00
_cell.angle_gamma   90.00
#
_symmetry.space_group_name_H-M   'P 1'
#
loop_
_entity.id
_entity.type
_entity.pdbx_description
1 polymer ?
#
loop_
_entity_poly.entity_id
_entity_poly.type
_entity_poly.pdbx_seq_one_letter_code
_entity_poly.pdbx_strand_id
1 'polypeptide(L)'
;MASRPPLYLLIEEGNRELLSRALIAVLAVRRGYRVVLGPQWVLHHDFNRLPRGIVMFKGNNLIQGRNMRRARDAGHTVASIEEEALTLSDATEILRLYSSDSIECCDLFLAQGAFQETTLVTAYPDIADHIAVTGNPRTDVLRPEFTNEIHRRADDLRDQYGRFILINTNFGSVNPAHGDTLSLYRRCIQTGLVDPSDPAGLRDFLTWAEWEKDNLNCVIAFAGEMLRAQPNCQIIIRPHPAEDPGRWHEWLDVGGPINVIREGDHLSWTAASEVMVHTSGTTGVEAMLMGQANVSLIPGDNPWHDLYSINEICPTAKTVSDAIELVIDHLDRPEESELFRRTAAVDFGDHIDVREELAAKRIVDALDRFPDHAVEGGMQLTGSISTWQGEKFGVTGDRLRQTVSEMEAALPFYDTSVAIKEHSSGVFELFAEGGFGH
;
A
#
# COMPACT_ATOMS: atom_id res chain seq x y z
N MET A 1 11.22 -35.00 6.06
CA MET A 1 11.43 -33.95 5.03
C MET A 1 12.18 -32.82 5.70
N ALA A 2 13.15 -32.19 5.04
CA ALA A 2 13.75 -30.98 5.57
C ALA A 2 12.65 -29.92 5.73
N SER A 3 12.61 -29.23 6.86
CA SER A 3 11.69 -28.12 7.06
C SER A 3 12.10 -26.95 6.18
N ARG A 4 11.14 -26.28 5.52
CA ARG A 4 11.37 -25.00 4.85
C ARG A 4 12.00 -24.00 5.83
N PRO A 5 12.83 -23.06 5.35
CA PRO A 5 13.30 -21.97 6.19
C PRO A 5 12.11 -21.12 6.68
N PRO A 6 12.17 -20.50 7.88
CA PRO A 6 11.15 -19.58 8.32
C PRO A 6 11.05 -18.39 7.37
N LEU A 7 9.82 -17.94 7.10
CA LEU A 7 9.54 -16.75 6.31
C LEU A 7 9.10 -15.62 7.25
N TYR A 8 9.88 -14.54 7.31
CA TYR A 8 9.57 -13.35 8.10
C TYR A 8 8.88 -12.32 7.21
N LEU A 9 7.58 -12.08 7.46
CA LEU A 9 6.78 -11.06 6.80
C LEU A 9 6.70 -9.82 7.69
N LEU A 10 7.36 -8.75 7.26
CA LEU A 10 7.42 -7.50 7.99
C LEU A 10 6.16 -6.66 7.71
N ILE A 11 5.59 -6.06 8.76
CA ILE A 11 4.50 -5.09 8.65
C ILE A 11 4.95 -3.75 9.24
N GLU A 12 4.81 -2.68 8.46
CA GLU A 12 4.98 -1.31 8.90
C GLU A 12 3.65 -0.69 9.36
N GLU A 13 2.58 -0.89 8.59
CA GLU A 13 1.25 -0.32 8.78
C GLU A 13 0.16 -1.37 8.53
N GLY A 14 -0.45 -1.87 9.61
CA GLY A 14 -1.38 -3.01 9.53
C GLY A 14 -2.62 -2.74 8.68
N ASN A 15 -3.09 -1.48 8.60
CA ASN A 15 -4.23 -1.12 7.75
C ASN A 15 -3.93 -1.20 6.26
N ARG A 16 -2.65 -1.14 5.84
CA ARG A 16 -2.24 -1.23 4.44
C ARG A 16 -1.77 -2.62 4.05
N GLU A 17 -1.14 -3.34 4.98
CA GLU A 17 -0.35 -4.52 4.65
C GLU A 17 -0.95 -5.83 5.17
N LEU A 18 -1.80 -5.81 6.21
CA LEU A 18 -2.22 -7.04 6.88
C LEU A 18 -2.90 -8.04 5.92
N LEU A 19 -3.82 -7.58 5.07
CA LEU A 19 -4.58 -8.45 4.17
C LEU A 19 -3.64 -9.19 3.20
N SER A 20 -2.76 -8.46 2.51
CA SER A 20 -1.84 -9.05 1.53
C SER A 20 -0.76 -9.92 2.18
N ARG A 21 -0.30 -9.58 3.38
CA ARG A 21 0.64 -10.40 4.17
C ARG A 21 -0.01 -11.68 4.65
N ALA A 22 -1.26 -11.62 5.10
CA ALA A 22 -2.01 -12.81 5.49
C ALA A 22 -2.22 -13.75 4.30
N LEU A 23 -2.51 -13.22 3.11
CA LEU A 23 -2.64 -14.03 1.89
C LEU A 23 -1.34 -14.75 1.53
N ILE A 24 -0.21 -14.03 1.53
CA ILE A 24 1.13 -14.64 1.35
C ILE A 24 1.37 -15.71 2.42
N ALA A 25 1.06 -15.42 3.68
CA ALA A 25 1.29 -16.34 4.79
C ALA A 25 0.50 -17.64 4.64
N VAL A 26 -0.79 -17.58 4.29
CA VAL A 26 -1.63 -18.76 4.06
C VAL A 26 -1.06 -19.63 2.93
N LEU A 27 -0.71 -19.01 1.80
CA LEU A 27 -0.13 -19.72 0.67
C LEU A 27 1.24 -20.34 1.00
N ALA A 28 2.08 -19.64 1.75
CA ALA A 28 3.38 -20.14 2.19
C ALA A 28 3.24 -21.29 3.19
N VAL A 29 2.33 -21.20 4.17
CA VAL A 29 2.07 -22.29 5.14
C VAL A 29 1.60 -23.56 4.43
N ARG A 30 0.74 -23.44 3.41
CA ARG A 30 0.31 -24.57 2.56
C ARG A 30 1.48 -25.24 1.82
N ARG A 31 2.61 -24.56 1.65
CA ARG A 31 3.86 -25.09 1.08
C ARG A 31 4.89 -25.54 2.12
N GLY A 32 4.49 -25.60 3.39
CA GLY A 32 5.33 -26.08 4.48
C GLY A 32 6.24 -25.03 5.09
N TYR A 33 6.07 -23.74 4.76
CA TYR A 33 6.75 -22.66 5.48
C TYR A 33 6.18 -22.51 6.90
N ARG A 34 7.06 -22.18 7.83
CA ARG A 34 6.70 -21.55 9.10
C ARG A 34 6.81 -20.05 8.89
N VAL A 35 5.70 -19.33 9.03
CA VAL A 35 5.67 -17.88 8.75
C VAL A 35 5.66 -17.11 10.06
N VAL A 36 6.50 -16.09 10.17
CA VAL A 36 6.53 -15.16 11.30
C VAL A 36 6.12 -13.78 10.78
N LEU A 37 5.02 -13.25 11.29
CA LEU A 37 4.44 -11.96 10.91
C LEU A 37 4.49 -11.02 12.11
N GLY A 38 4.95 -9.79 11.92
CA GLY A 38 5.02 -8.85 13.03
C GLY A 38 5.49 -7.45 12.65
N PRO A 39 5.53 -6.53 13.64
CA PRO A 39 5.99 -5.17 13.41
C PRO A 39 7.45 -5.18 12.98
N GLN A 40 7.75 -4.51 11.86
CA GLN A 40 9.10 -4.52 11.27
C GLN A 40 10.18 -4.12 12.28
N TRP A 41 9.91 -3.16 13.17
CA TRP A 41 10.90 -2.67 14.13
C TRP A 41 11.33 -3.70 15.17
N VAL A 42 10.43 -4.61 15.58
CA VAL A 42 10.77 -5.71 16.49
C VAL A 42 11.67 -6.70 15.76
N LEU A 43 11.27 -7.10 14.56
CA LEU A 43 12.02 -8.09 13.77
C LEU A 43 13.41 -7.55 13.35
N HIS A 44 13.49 -6.28 12.97
CA HIS A 44 14.76 -5.60 12.67
C HIS A 44 15.73 -5.62 13.85
N HIS A 45 15.22 -5.46 15.07
CA HIS A 45 16.02 -5.46 16.29
C HIS A 45 16.61 -6.84 16.57
N ASP A 46 15.85 -7.89 16.29
CA ASP A 46 16.14 -9.25 16.72
C ASP A 46 16.74 -10.15 15.62
N PHE A 47 17.07 -9.67 14.41
CA PHE A 47 17.61 -10.53 13.33
C PHE A 47 18.72 -11.51 13.79
N ASN A 48 19.68 -11.07 14.59
CA ASN A 48 20.75 -11.94 15.12
C ASN A 48 20.30 -13.03 16.12
N ARG A 49 19.03 -12.98 16.55
CA ARG A 49 18.38 -13.86 17.52
C ARG A 49 17.20 -14.63 16.93
N LEU A 50 16.89 -14.38 15.66
CA LEU A 50 15.90 -15.13 14.90
C LEU A 50 16.59 -16.32 14.22
N PRO A 51 15.93 -17.48 14.12
CA PRO A 51 16.43 -18.57 13.29
C PRO A 51 16.64 -18.10 11.86
N ARG A 52 17.74 -18.50 11.22
CA ARG A 52 18.03 -18.13 9.83
C ARG A 52 16.88 -18.51 8.92
N GLY A 53 16.47 -17.57 8.07
CA GLY A 53 15.31 -17.72 7.21
C GLY A 53 15.27 -16.62 6.16
N ILE A 54 14.13 -16.46 5.50
CA ILE A 54 13.91 -15.45 4.47
C ILE A 54 13.21 -14.26 5.11
N VAL A 55 13.77 -13.05 4.99
CA VAL A 55 13.15 -11.81 5.47
C VAL A 55 12.64 -11.03 4.27
N MET A 56 11.33 -10.82 4.22
CA MET A 56 10.67 -10.06 3.15
C MET A 56 10.41 -8.61 3.60
N PHE A 57 11.15 -7.68 3.01
CA PHE A 57 11.02 -6.24 3.24
C PHE A 57 9.95 -5.61 2.35
N LYS A 58 9.32 -4.54 2.87
CA LYS A 58 8.30 -3.74 2.15
C LYS A 58 8.87 -2.61 1.29
N GLY A 59 10.15 -2.27 1.42
CA GLY A 59 10.74 -1.18 0.64
C GLY A 59 12.25 -1.18 0.63
N ASN A 60 12.85 -0.29 -0.16
CA ASN A 60 14.26 -0.34 -0.53
C ASN A 60 15.06 0.95 -0.19
N ASN A 61 14.42 1.91 0.49
CA ASN A 61 15.04 3.19 0.84
C ASN A 61 16.26 3.02 1.78
N LEU A 62 16.97 4.11 2.08
CA LEU A 62 18.22 4.07 2.86
C LEU A 62 18.07 3.39 4.24
N ILE A 63 16.92 3.54 4.89
CA ILE A 63 16.65 2.91 6.19
C ILE A 63 16.47 1.40 6.00
N GLN A 64 15.71 1.00 4.98
CA GLN A 64 15.47 -0.41 4.70
C GLN A 64 16.73 -1.12 4.21
N GLY A 65 17.52 -0.50 3.32
CA GLY A 65 18.81 -1.05 2.89
C GLY A 65 19.77 -1.33 4.06
N ARG A 66 19.84 -0.42 5.05
CA ARG A 66 20.63 -0.67 6.27
C ARG A 66 20.11 -1.85 7.09
N ASN A 67 18.80 -2.07 7.14
CA ASN A 67 18.21 -3.22 7.83
C ASN A 67 18.37 -4.52 7.01
N MET A 68 18.35 -4.45 5.68
CA MET A 68 18.70 -5.58 4.80
C MET A 68 20.15 -6.03 5.04
N ARG A 69 21.09 -5.08 5.15
CA ARG A 69 22.48 -5.38 5.51
C ARG A 69 22.56 -6.12 6.84
N ARG A 70 21.84 -5.65 7.87
CA ARG A 70 21.76 -6.34 9.18
C ARG A 70 21.18 -7.74 9.08
N ALA A 71 20.14 -7.94 8.28
CA ALA A 71 19.54 -9.26 8.07
C ALA A 71 20.53 -10.21 7.38
N ARG A 72 21.22 -9.72 6.34
CA ARG A 72 22.25 -10.47 5.61
C ARG A 72 23.44 -10.83 6.50
N ASP A 73 23.92 -9.89 7.32
CA ASP A 73 25.02 -10.12 8.28
C ASP A 73 24.65 -11.18 9.34
N ALA A 74 23.37 -11.28 9.71
CA ALA A 74 22.83 -12.34 10.58
C ALA A 74 22.65 -13.70 9.87
N GLY A 75 22.84 -13.75 8.55
CA GLY A 75 22.75 -14.94 7.72
C GLY A 75 21.34 -15.24 7.20
N HIS A 76 20.45 -14.24 7.16
CA HIS A 76 19.16 -14.36 6.47
C HIS A 76 19.31 -14.16 4.97
N THR A 77 18.43 -14.81 4.21
CA THR A 77 18.13 -14.44 2.82
C THR A 77 17.20 -13.23 2.83
N VAL A 78 17.48 -12.26 1.97
CA VAL A 78 16.71 -11.02 1.89
C VAL A 78 15.89 -11.01 0.61
N ALA A 79 14.57 -10.83 0.75
CA ALA A 79 13.68 -10.50 -0.36
C ALA A 79 13.05 -9.12 -0.14
N SER A 80 12.70 -8.41 -1.19
CA SER A 80 12.01 -7.12 -1.07
C SER A 80 10.97 -6.90 -2.16
N ILE A 81 9.88 -6.21 -1.81
CA ILE A 81 8.91 -5.64 -2.74
C ILE A 81 8.81 -4.15 -2.44
N GLU A 82 8.85 -3.24 -3.42
CA GLU A 82 8.71 -1.79 -3.17
C GLU A 82 7.26 -1.33 -3.32
N GLU A 83 6.43 -1.52 -2.29
CA GLU A 83 4.99 -1.23 -2.46
C GLU A 83 4.61 0.25 -2.60
N GLU A 84 5.52 1.21 -2.38
CA GLU A 84 5.20 2.62 -2.69
C GLU A 84 5.37 2.90 -4.19
N ALA A 85 5.98 1.99 -4.95
CA ALA A 85 6.11 2.12 -6.41
C ALA A 85 4.85 1.70 -7.18
N LEU A 86 3.79 1.22 -6.51
CA LEU A 86 2.60 0.63 -7.15
C LEU A 86 1.99 1.52 -8.25
N THR A 87 2.05 2.84 -8.09
CA THR A 87 1.49 3.79 -9.06
C THR A 87 2.52 4.55 -9.87
N LEU A 88 3.82 4.36 -9.63
CA LEU A 88 4.85 5.15 -10.31
C LEU A 88 5.05 4.69 -11.76
N SER A 89 4.98 5.63 -12.68
CA SER A 89 5.24 5.44 -14.11
C SER A 89 6.57 6.06 -14.59
N ASP A 90 7.32 6.71 -13.69
CA ASP A 90 8.61 7.31 -14.00
C ASP A 90 9.79 6.48 -13.48
N ALA A 91 10.76 6.22 -14.36
CA ALA A 91 11.93 5.41 -14.05
C ALA A 91 12.84 6.07 -13.00
N THR A 92 12.99 7.40 -13.03
CA THR A 92 13.82 8.14 -12.07
C THR A 92 13.22 8.04 -10.68
N GLU A 93 11.92 8.26 -10.55
CA GLU A 93 11.22 8.17 -9.26
C GLU A 93 11.19 6.75 -8.70
N ILE A 94 11.06 5.72 -9.56
CA ILE A 94 11.25 4.33 -9.13
C ILE A 94 12.66 4.14 -8.56
N LEU A 95 13.71 4.56 -9.27
CA LEU A 95 15.10 4.37 -8.84
C LEU A 95 15.41 5.12 -7.54
N ARG A 96 14.80 6.28 -7.29
CA ARG A 96 14.96 7.03 -6.02
C ARG A 96 14.51 6.23 -4.79
N LEU A 97 13.65 5.22 -4.95
CA LEU A 97 13.21 4.36 -3.85
C LEU A 97 14.25 3.29 -3.47
N TYR A 98 15.30 3.09 -4.27
CA TYR A 98 16.32 2.06 -4.08
C TYR A 98 17.64 2.66 -3.60
N SER A 99 18.04 2.29 -2.39
CA SER A 99 19.37 2.63 -1.86
C SER A 99 20.45 1.69 -2.38
N SER A 100 21.70 2.13 -2.42
CA SER A 100 22.85 1.27 -2.75
C SER A 100 22.91 0.02 -1.86
N ASP A 101 22.60 0.18 -0.57
CA ASP A 101 22.56 -0.93 0.39
C ASP A 101 21.48 -1.96 0.02
N SER A 102 20.31 -1.52 -0.47
CA SER A 102 19.27 -2.44 -0.93
C SER A 102 19.69 -3.22 -2.17
N ILE A 103 20.33 -2.56 -3.14
CA ILE A 103 20.86 -3.19 -4.36
C ILE A 103 21.92 -4.24 -4.01
N GLU A 104 22.80 -3.94 -3.05
CA GLU A 104 23.88 -4.85 -2.65
C GLU A 104 23.41 -6.03 -1.79
N CYS A 105 22.40 -5.82 -0.94
CA CYS A 105 22.04 -6.77 0.12
C CYS A 105 20.78 -7.61 -0.15
N CYS A 106 20.00 -7.30 -1.19
CA CYS A 106 18.80 -8.06 -1.52
C CYS A 106 19.11 -9.25 -2.43
N ASP A 107 18.66 -10.44 -2.06
CA ASP A 107 18.83 -11.66 -2.86
C ASP A 107 17.69 -11.88 -3.87
N LEU A 108 16.53 -11.24 -3.64
CA LEU A 108 15.36 -11.29 -4.52
C LEU A 108 14.55 -9.98 -4.50
N PHE A 109 14.50 -9.29 -5.63
CA PHE A 109 13.56 -8.19 -5.86
C PHE A 109 12.27 -8.71 -6.49
N LEU A 110 11.15 -8.44 -5.83
CA LEU A 110 9.80 -8.75 -6.30
C LEU A 110 9.27 -7.51 -7.03
N ALA A 111 9.39 -7.51 -8.35
CA ALA A 111 8.92 -6.42 -9.20
C ALA A 111 7.40 -6.51 -9.41
N GLN A 112 6.74 -5.36 -9.41
CA GLN A 112 5.28 -5.24 -9.54
C GLN A 112 4.79 -5.26 -10.99
N GLY A 113 5.69 -5.04 -11.94
CA GLY A 113 5.40 -5.01 -13.37
C GLY A 113 6.69 -5.03 -14.19
N ALA A 114 6.55 -5.26 -15.49
CA ALA A 114 7.67 -5.31 -16.43
C ALA A 114 8.40 -3.96 -16.54
N PHE A 115 7.68 -2.84 -16.33
CA PHE A 115 8.29 -1.51 -16.31
C PHE A 115 9.29 -1.35 -15.15
N GLN A 116 8.92 -1.81 -13.95
CA GLN A 116 9.81 -1.76 -12.79
C GLN A 116 11.02 -2.67 -12.97
N GLU A 117 10.84 -3.88 -13.48
CA GLU A 117 11.95 -4.79 -13.81
C GLU A 117 12.91 -4.15 -14.81
N THR A 118 12.40 -3.65 -15.93
CA THR A 118 13.21 -3.01 -16.98
C THR A 118 13.99 -1.81 -16.44
N THR A 119 13.35 -1.00 -15.60
CA THR A 119 13.99 0.14 -14.93
C THR A 119 15.17 -0.30 -14.07
N LEU A 120 14.98 -1.33 -13.24
CA LEU A 120 16.01 -1.85 -12.35
C LEU A 120 17.15 -2.54 -13.11
N VAL A 121 16.86 -3.39 -14.10
CA VAL A 121 17.89 -4.06 -14.92
C VAL A 121 18.71 -3.06 -15.71
N THR A 122 18.08 -2.00 -16.23
CA THR A 122 18.79 -0.96 -16.98
C THR A 122 19.77 -0.18 -16.09
N ALA A 123 19.37 0.15 -14.86
CA ALA A 123 20.20 0.89 -13.91
C ALA A 123 21.26 -0.01 -13.23
N TYR A 124 20.91 -1.27 -12.97
CA TYR A 124 21.71 -2.23 -12.22
C TYR A 124 21.73 -3.60 -12.92
N PRO A 125 22.51 -3.77 -14.02
CA PRO A 125 22.52 -5.01 -14.78
C PRO A 125 22.91 -6.25 -13.95
N ASP A 126 23.75 -6.06 -12.93
CA ASP A 126 24.27 -7.14 -12.08
C ASP A 126 23.18 -7.80 -11.20
N ILE A 127 22.02 -7.16 -11.01
CA ILE A 127 20.91 -7.75 -10.24
C ILE A 127 19.87 -8.44 -11.12
N ALA A 128 20.07 -8.55 -12.44
CA ALA A 128 19.04 -9.07 -13.35
C ALA A 128 18.52 -10.46 -12.95
N ASP A 129 19.41 -11.38 -12.56
CA ASP A 129 19.05 -12.73 -12.10
C ASP A 129 18.38 -12.75 -10.71
N HIS A 130 18.40 -11.62 -10.01
CA HIS A 130 17.80 -11.44 -8.70
C HIS A 130 16.38 -10.85 -8.77
N ILE A 131 15.84 -10.52 -9.94
CA ILE A 131 14.48 -9.96 -10.07
C ILE A 131 13.46 -11.03 -10.45
N ALA A 132 12.27 -10.96 -9.86
CA ALA A 132 11.10 -11.72 -10.31
C ALA A 132 9.89 -10.78 -10.44
N VAL A 133 9.25 -10.77 -11.61
CA VAL A 133 7.99 -10.04 -11.81
C VAL A 133 6.84 -10.84 -11.22
N THR A 134 6.34 -10.39 -10.07
CA THR A 134 5.32 -11.09 -9.29
C THR A 134 4.02 -10.32 -9.15
N GLY A 135 3.96 -9.06 -9.56
CA GLY A 135 2.83 -8.18 -9.27
C GLY A 135 2.89 -7.60 -7.84
N ASN A 136 1.83 -6.93 -7.40
CA ASN A 136 1.70 -6.46 -6.03
C ASN A 136 0.59 -7.24 -5.31
N PRO A 137 0.85 -7.91 -4.17
CA PRO A 137 -0.15 -8.71 -3.46
C PRO A 137 -1.29 -7.87 -2.87
N ARG A 138 -1.17 -6.53 -2.84
CA ARG A 138 -2.28 -5.62 -2.56
C ARG A 138 -3.35 -5.66 -3.66
N THR A 139 -3.02 -6.00 -4.90
CA THR A 139 -4.04 -6.12 -5.97
C THR A 139 -4.85 -7.41 -5.83
N ASP A 140 -4.26 -8.47 -5.26
CA ASP A 140 -4.98 -9.73 -5.06
C ASP A 140 -6.13 -9.57 -4.07
N VAL A 141 -5.93 -8.85 -2.97
CA VAL A 141 -6.96 -8.68 -1.93
C VAL A 141 -8.11 -7.75 -2.36
N LEU A 142 -8.04 -7.19 -3.57
CA LEU A 142 -9.09 -6.39 -4.20
C LEU A 142 -9.94 -7.20 -5.18
N ARG A 143 -9.63 -8.48 -5.37
CA ARG A 143 -10.43 -9.37 -6.23
C ARG A 143 -11.73 -9.76 -5.53
N PRO A 144 -12.80 -10.06 -6.30
CA PRO A 144 -14.12 -10.36 -5.74
C PRO A 144 -14.14 -11.45 -4.67
N GLU A 145 -13.29 -12.46 -4.77
CA GLU A 145 -13.21 -13.54 -3.79
C GLU A 145 -12.67 -13.10 -2.41
N PHE A 146 -11.94 -11.98 -2.33
CA PHE A 146 -11.34 -11.47 -1.09
C PHE A 146 -12.03 -10.21 -0.52
N THR A 147 -13.01 -9.62 -1.22
CA THR A 147 -13.60 -8.31 -0.85
C THR A 147 -14.87 -8.40 0.00
N ASN A 148 -15.31 -9.60 0.40
CA ASN A 148 -16.56 -9.78 1.15
C ASN A 148 -16.67 -8.91 2.42
N GLU A 149 -15.63 -8.90 3.27
CA GLU A 149 -15.64 -8.08 4.49
C GLU A 149 -15.53 -6.58 4.18
N ILE A 150 -14.84 -6.20 3.09
CA ILE A 150 -14.77 -4.82 2.60
C ILE A 150 -16.18 -4.35 2.22
N HIS A 151 -16.93 -5.14 1.45
CA HIS A 151 -18.28 -4.81 1.05
C HIS A 151 -19.26 -4.82 2.22
N ARG A 152 -19.13 -5.76 3.16
CA ARG A 152 -19.96 -5.77 4.38
C ARG A 152 -19.79 -4.48 5.19
N ARG A 153 -18.56 -4.00 5.37
CA ARG A 153 -18.30 -2.71 6.02
C ARG A 153 -18.75 -1.53 5.17
N ALA A 154 -18.65 -1.63 3.85
CA ALA A 154 -19.18 -0.61 2.96
C ALA A 154 -20.71 -0.48 3.10
N ASP A 155 -21.43 -1.59 3.28
CA ASP A 155 -22.87 -1.58 3.57
C ASP A 155 -23.17 -0.85 4.89
N ASP A 156 -22.41 -1.16 5.96
CA ASP A 156 -22.53 -0.45 7.25
C ASP A 156 -22.32 1.07 7.10
N LEU A 157 -21.35 1.48 6.26
CA LEU A 157 -21.07 2.89 5.96
C LEU A 157 -22.21 3.54 5.15
N ARG A 158 -22.78 2.84 4.16
CA ARG A 158 -23.93 3.35 3.39
C ARG A 158 -25.18 3.49 4.27
N ASP A 159 -25.40 2.57 5.20
CA ASP A 159 -26.49 2.68 6.18
C ASP A 159 -26.32 3.90 7.10
N GLN A 160 -25.08 4.19 7.50
CA GLN A 160 -24.78 5.31 8.39
C GLN A 160 -24.79 6.67 7.68
N TYR A 161 -24.22 6.75 6.48
CA TYR A 161 -23.92 8.00 5.79
C TYR A 161 -24.77 8.24 4.53
N GLY A 162 -25.56 7.26 4.09
CA GLY A 162 -26.30 7.33 2.83
C GLY A 162 -25.39 7.33 1.61
N ARG A 163 -25.86 7.95 0.52
CA ARG A 163 -25.11 8.11 -0.73
C ARG A 163 -24.17 9.30 -0.61
N PHE A 164 -22.88 9.12 -0.91
CA PHE A 164 -21.89 10.21 -0.82
C PHE A 164 -20.81 10.12 -1.90
N ILE A 165 -20.23 11.29 -2.19
CA ILE A 165 -18.98 11.43 -2.93
C ILE A 165 -17.83 11.31 -1.93
N LEU A 166 -16.86 10.45 -2.20
CA LEU A 166 -15.65 10.34 -1.39
C LEU A 166 -14.53 11.17 -2.02
N ILE A 167 -13.82 11.94 -1.21
CA ILE A 167 -12.60 12.64 -1.63
C ILE A 167 -11.44 12.09 -0.80
N ASN A 168 -10.53 11.38 -1.45
CA ASN A 168 -9.29 10.91 -0.84
C ASN A 168 -8.16 11.89 -1.17
N THR A 169 -7.44 12.35 -0.14
CA THR A 169 -6.37 13.35 -0.29
C THR A 169 -5.01 12.76 0.07
N ASN A 170 -3.94 13.46 -0.32
CA ASN A 170 -2.54 13.04 -0.12
C ASN A 170 -1.58 14.21 0.13
N PHE A 171 -2.03 15.28 0.81
CA PHE A 171 -1.30 16.56 0.90
C PHE A 171 -0.33 16.66 2.08
N GLY A 172 0.44 15.60 2.32
CA GLY A 172 1.30 15.49 3.50
C GLY A 172 2.41 16.55 3.58
N SER A 173 2.80 17.18 2.46
CA SER A 173 3.83 18.22 2.45
C SER A 173 3.30 19.60 2.88
N VAL A 174 2.04 19.90 2.59
CA VAL A 174 1.42 21.22 2.86
C VAL A 174 0.43 21.19 4.02
N ASN A 175 -0.10 20.01 4.35
CA ASN A 175 -0.97 19.77 5.49
C ASN A 175 -0.44 18.72 6.48
N PRO A 176 0.84 18.75 6.93
CA PRO A 176 1.39 17.67 7.74
C PRO A 176 0.67 17.55 9.09
N ALA A 177 0.31 16.32 9.49
CA ALA A 177 -0.24 15.98 10.81
C ALA A 177 0.72 16.33 11.95
N HIS A 178 2.03 16.32 11.67
CA HIS A 178 3.09 16.59 12.62
C HIS A 178 4.17 17.47 12.00
N GLY A 179 4.52 18.56 12.67
CA GLY A 179 5.57 19.48 12.23
C GLY A 179 5.12 20.41 11.11
N ASP A 180 6.01 20.61 10.14
CA ASP A 180 5.84 21.53 9.02
C ASP A 180 6.34 20.91 7.70
N THR A 181 6.17 21.61 6.59
CA THR A 181 6.66 21.20 5.26
C THR A 181 8.15 20.84 5.28
N LEU A 182 8.99 21.59 6.01
CA LEU A 182 10.42 21.30 6.12
C LEU A 182 10.71 20.05 6.98
N SER A 183 9.79 19.64 7.84
CA SER A 183 9.88 18.39 8.59
C SER A 183 9.74 17.19 7.67
N LEU A 184 8.85 17.25 6.67
CA LEU A 184 8.79 16.23 5.62
C LEU A 184 10.06 16.23 4.77
N TYR A 185 10.57 17.41 4.38
CA TYR A 185 11.86 17.51 3.67
C TYR A 185 13.01 16.82 4.43
N ARG A 186 13.12 17.07 5.74
CA ARG A 186 14.11 16.40 6.60
C ARG A 186 13.92 14.89 6.63
N ARG A 187 12.67 14.40 6.60
CA ARG A 187 12.38 12.97 6.51
C ARG A 187 12.82 12.39 5.17
N CYS A 188 12.58 13.09 4.06
CA CYS A 188 13.07 12.68 2.73
C CYS A 188 14.60 12.55 2.72
N ILE A 189 15.33 13.43 3.39
CA ILE A 189 16.79 13.31 3.59
C ILE A 189 17.13 12.06 4.41
N GLN A 190 16.44 11.81 5.52
CA GLN A 190 16.70 10.65 6.38
C GLN A 190 16.46 9.31 5.67
N THR A 191 15.46 9.25 4.78
CA THR A 191 15.16 8.07 3.96
C THR A 191 16.06 7.95 2.73
N GLY A 192 16.88 8.96 2.43
CA GLY A 192 17.73 9.02 1.23
C GLY A 192 16.98 9.33 -0.05
N LEU A 193 15.74 9.81 0.03
CA LEU A 193 14.94 10.23 -1.13
C LEU A 193 15.45 11.56 -1.71
N VAL A 194 16.03 12.39 -0.84
CA VAL A 194 16.68 13.66 -1.21
C VAL A 194 18.13 13.65 -0.71
N ASP A 195 19.06 13.94 -1.59
CA ASP A 195 20.45 14.23 -1.23
C ASP A 195 20.55 15.70 -0.74
N PRO A 196 20.87 15.96 0.54
CA PRO A 196 20.99 17.32 1.06
C PRO A 196 22.19 18.08 0.48
N SER A 197 23.14 17.40 -0.17
CA SER A 197 24.28 18.02 -0.84
C SER A 197 23.95 18.51 -2.26
N ASP A 198 22.82 18.06 -2.83
CA ASP A 198 22.34 18.49 -4.13
C ASP A 198 21.34 19.66 -3.99
N PRO A 199 21.70 20.88 -4.47
CA PRO A 199 20.79 22.02 -4.46
C PRO A 199 19.53 21.82 -5.31
N ALA A 200 19.51 20.88 -6.25
CA ALA A 200 18.29 20.54 -7.00
C ALA A 200 17.26 19.82 -6.11
N GLY A 201 17.70 18.97 -5.18
CA GLY A 201 16.80 18.23 -4.30
C GLY A 201 15.86 19.11 -3.46
N LEU A 202 16.34 20.25 -2.95
CA LEU A 202 15.47 21.22 -2.26
C LEU A 202 14.49 21.89 -3.24
N ARG A 203 14.95 22.24 -4.45
CA ARG A 203 14.07 22.86 -5.45
C ARG A 203 12.97 21.90 -5.87
N ASP A 204 13.31 20.66 -6.18
CA ASP A 204 12.34 19.60 -6.54
C ASP A 204 11.32 19.37 -5.43
N PHE A 205 11.77 19.32 -4.17
CA PHE A 205 10.84 19.21 -3.04
C PHE A 205 9.89 20.40 -2.91
N LEU A 206 10.38 21.63 -3.14
CA LEU A 206 9.53 22.82 -3.08
C LEU A 206 8.54 22.89 -4.24
N THR A 207 8.91 22.48 -5.46
CA THR A 207 7.97 22.40 -6.58
C THR A 207 6.94 21.29 -6.38
N TRP A 208 7.32 20.17 -5.73
CA TRP A 208 6.37 19.14 -5.30
C TRP A 208 5.37 19.69 -4.27
N ALA A 209 5.84 20.46 -3.28
CA ALA A 209 4.96 21.08 -2.29
C ALA A 209 4.03 22.14 -2.90
N GLU A 210 4.49 22.91 -3.90
CA GLU A 210 3.65 23.82 -4.67
C GLU A 210 2.56 23.07 -5.44
N TRP A 211 2.91 21.94 -6.07
CA TRP A 211 1.94 21.07 -6.74
C TRP A 211 0.88 20.49 -5.78
N GLU A 212 1.29 19.97 -4.60
CA GLU A 212 0.33 19.51 -3.59
C GLU A 212 -0.59 20.65 -3.11
N LYS A 213 -0.07 21.87 -3.00
CA LYS A 213 -0.88 23.05 -2.64
C LYS A 213 -1.94 23.36 -3.69
N ASP A 214 -1.58 23.31 -4.97
CA ASP A 214 -2.52 23.55 -6.07
C ASP A 214 -3.63 22.48 -6.09
N ASN A 215 -3.26 21.22 -5.92
CA ASN A 215 -4.21 20.11 -5.79
C ASN A 215 -5.16 20.31 -4.59
N LEU A 216 -4.63 20.71 -3.44
CA LEU A 216 -5.40 21.00 -2.23
C LEU A 216 -6.42 22.12 -2.48
N ASN A 217 -6.00 23.22 -3.10
CA ASN A 217 -6.91 24.33 -3.43
C ASN A 217 -8.02 23.87 -4.39
N CYS A 218 -7.70 23.01 -5.35
CA CYS A 218 -8.70 22.45 -6.27
C CYS A 218 -9.67 21.50 -5.58
N VAL A 219 -9.23 20.72 -4.59
CA VAL A 219 -10.14 19.90 -3.78
C VAL A 219 -11.11 20.76 -2.97
N ILE A 220 -10.62 21.84 -2.34
CA ILE A 220 -11.48 22.79 -1.61
C ILE A 220 -12.52 23.42 -2.56
N ALA A 221 -12.08 23.89 -3.73
CA ALA A 221 -12.95 24.49 -4.73
C ALA A 221 -13.99 23.48 -5.26
N PHE A 222 -13.56 22.25 -5.56
CA PHE A 222 -14.45 21.16 -5.98
C PHE A 222 -15.52 20.88 -4.94
N ALA A 223 -15.15 20.69 -3.67
CA ALA A 223 -16.13 20.40 -2.62
C ALA A 223 -17.19 21.52 -2.49
N GLY A 224 -16.75 22.78 -2.54
CA GLY A 224 -17.65 23.93 -2.46
C GLY A 224 -18.55 24.10 -3.69
N GLU A 225 -18.02 23.92 -4.90
CA GLU A 225 -18.76 24.08 -6.16
C GLU A 225 -19.72 22.91 -6.42
N MET A 226 -19.30 21.69 -6.09
CA MET A 226 -20.12 20.48 -6.19
C MET A 226 -21.41 20.62 -5.36
N LEU A 227 -21.30 21.16 -4.13
CA LEU A 227 -22.48 21.41 -3.29
C LEU A 227 -23.39 22.53 -3.81
N ARG A 228 -22.86 23.50 -4.56
CA ARG A 228 -23.71 24.51 -5.23
C ARG A 228 -24.46 23.89 -6.40
N ALA A 229 -23.82 22.98 -7.14
CA ALA A 229 -24.40 22.31 -8.28
C ALA A 229 -25.40 21.20 -7.88
N GLN A 230 -25.11 20.46 -6.81
CA GLN A 230 -25.95 19.38 -6.26
C GLN A 230 -26.15 19.58 -4.75
N PRO A 231 -27.07 20.46 -4.31
CA PRO A 231 -27.23 20.80 -2.88
C PRO A 231 -27.64 19.65 -1.95
N ASN A 232 -28.11 18.54 -2.51
CA ASN A 232 -28.51 17.35 -1.76
C ASN A 232 -27.42 16.26 -1.73
N CYS A 233 -26.26 16.47 -2.37
CA CYS A 233 -25.18 15.50 -2.30
C CYS A 233 -24.46 15.63 -0.95
N GLN A 234 -23.97 14.49 -0.46
CA GLN A 234 -23.09 14.44 0.69
C GLN A 234 -21.65 14.25 0.20
N ILE A 235 -20.72 14.94 0.84
CA ILE A 235 -19.29 14.79 0.55
C ILE A 235 -18.60 14.30 1.82
N ILE A 236 -17.79 13.26 1.67
CA ILE A 236 -16.89 12.78 2.71
C ILE A 236 -15.47 13.03 2.23
N ILE A 237 -14.74 13.87 2.96
CA ILE A 237 -13.31 14.08 2.75
C ILE A 237 -12.59 13.17 3.73
N ARG A 238 -11.69 12.35 3.20
CA ARG A 238 -10.87 11.42 3.96
C ARG A 238 -9.40 11.80 3.84
N PRO A 239 -8.86 12.58 4.81
CA PRO A 239 -7.47 12.99 4.80
C PRO A 239 -6.51 11.80 4.84
N HIS A 240 -5.36 11.93 4.19
CA HIS A 240 -4.28 10.95 4.34
C HIS A 240 -3.85 10.83 5.82
N PRO A 241 -3.36 9.68 6.30
CA PRO A 241 -2.84 9.58 7.68
C PRO A 241 -1.70 10.55 8.02
N ALA A 242 -1.00 11.06 7.00
CA ALA A 242 0.04 12.07 7.16
C ALA A 242 -0.50 13.50 7.24
N GLU A 243 -1.82 13.70 7.08
CA GLU A 243 -2.46 15.00 7.07
C GLU A 243 -3.13 15.36 8.40
N ASP A 244 -3.21 16.65 8.71
CA ASP A 244 -3.98 17.17 9.85
C ASP A 244 -5.47 17.30 9.48
N PRO A 245 -6.39 16.51 10.07
CA PRO A 245 -7.82 16.66 9.82
C PRO A 245 -8.38 17.97 10.36
N GLY A 246 -7.75 18.60 11.37
CA GLY A 246 -8.20 19.87 11.93
C GLY A 246 -8.16 21.01 10.92
N ARG A 247 -7.10 21.09 10.11
CA ARG A 247 -6.99 22.13 9.06
C ARG A 247 -8.05 21.99 7.98
N TRP A 248 -8.43 20.76 7.64
CA TRP A 248 -9.54 20.53 6.72
C TRP A 248 -10.84 21.13 7.24
N HIS A 249 -11.11 21.02 8.55
CA HIS A 249 -12.30 21.64 9.14
C HIS A 249 -12.23 23.18 9.05
N GLU A 250 -11.05 23.77 9.25
CA GLU A 250 -10.82 25.21 9.15
C GLU A 250 -10.99 25.73 7.71
N TRP A 251 -10.43 25.04 6.71
CA TRP A 251 -10.47 25.48 5.31
C TRP A 251 -11.85 25.38 4.67
N LEU A 252 -12.66 24.43 5.14
CA LEU A 252 -13.97 24.16 4.58
C LEU A 252 -15.10 24.83 5.38
N ASP A 253 -14.80 25.53 6.48
CA ASP A 253 -15.75 26.18 7.40
C ASP A 253 -16.97 25.26 7.67
N VAL A 254 -16.70 24.02 8.08
CA VAL A 254 -17.69 22.94 8.07
C VAL A 254 -18.71 23.07 9.20
N GLY A 255 -19.88 23.58 8.83
CA GLY A 255 -21.17 23.37 9.50
C GLY A 255 -22.25 22.75 8.60
N GLY A 256 -21.88 22.22 7.42
CA GLY A 256 -22.77 21.74 6.34
C GLY A 256 -22.58 20.25 5.94
N PRO A 257 -22.97 19.82 4.71
CA PRO A 257 -22.97 18.41 4.25
C PRO A 257 -21.60 17.82 3.88
N ILE A 258 -20.50 18.46 4.29
CA ILE A 258 -19.14 17.93 4.14
C ILE A 258 -18.71 17.36 5.49
N ASN A 259 -18.40 16.06 5.51
CA ASN A 259 -17.81 15.41 6.67
C ASN A 259 -16.33 15.14 6.44
N VAL A 260 -15.47 15.48 7.41
CA VAL A 260 -14.04 15.15 7.37
C VAL A 260 -13.82 13.96 8.29
N ILE A 261 -13.57 12.78 7.72
CA ILE A 261 -13.50 11.50 8.45
C ILE A 261 -12.25 10.75 8.03
N ARG A 262 -11.37 10.42 8.98
CA ARG A 262 -10.13 9.68 8.71
C ARG A 262 -10.23 8.21 9.13
N GLU A 263 -11.07 7.93 10.11
CA GLU A 263 -11.22 6.64 10.78
C GLU A 263 -11.74 5.55 9.82
N GLY A 264 -11.36 4.30 10.08
CA GLY A 264 -11.71 3.15 9.24
C GLY A 264 -10.73 2.88 8.09
N ASP A 265 -10.86 1.72 7.48
CA ASP A 265 -10.05 1.32 6.31
C ASP A 265 -10.54 2.02 5.04
N HIS A 266 -9.62 2.44 4.18
CA HIS A 266 -9.95 3.24 2.99
C HIS A 266 -10.71 2.44 1.93
N LEU A 267 -10.50 1.12 1.85
CA LEU A 267 -11.14 0.26 0.86
C LEU A 267 -12.65 0.20 1.07
N SER A 268 -13.11 0.06 2.32
CA SER A 268 -14.54 0.07 2.64
C SER A 268 -15.19 1.42 2.34
N TRP A 269 -14.51 2.52 2.63
CA TRP A 269 -14.97 3.86 2.25
C TRP A 269 -15.09 4.03 0.74
N THR A 270 -14.08 3.57 -0.01
CA THR A 270 -14.08 3.59 -1.47
C THR A 270 -15.26 2.77 -2.01
N ALA A 271 -15.44 1.54 -1.55
CA ALA A 271 -16.53 0.67 -1.98
C ALA A 271 -17.93 1.16 -1.55
N ALA A 272 -18.02 2.00 -0.51
CA ALA A 272 -19.28 2.59 -0.06
C ALA A 272 -19.69 3.82 -0.88
N SER A 273 -18.73 4.51 -1.51
CA SER A 273 -18.96 5.76 -2.22
C SER A 273 -19.73 5.56 -3.53
N GLU A 274 -20.42 6.61 -4.00
CA GLU A 274 -20.97 6.64 -5.36
C GLU A 274 -19.86 6.87 -6.38
N VAL A 275 -18.97 7.81 -6.08
CA VAL A 275 -17.79 8.13 -6.88
C VAL A 275 -16.69 8.64 -5.96
N MET A 276 -15.46 8.26 -6.28
CA MET A 276 -14.27 8.73 -5.58
C MET A 276 -13.53 9.79 -6.40
N VAL A 277 -13.22 10.92 -5.77
CA VAL A 277 -12.34 11.96 -6.31
C VAL A 277 -10.99 11.87 -5.61
N HIS A 278 -9.90 11.93 -6.36
CA HIS A 278 -8.54 11.92 -5.82
C HIS A 278 -7.60 12.77 -6.66
N THR A 279 -6.36 12.95 -6.20
CA THR A 279 -5.34 13.76 -6.89
C THR A 279 -4.08 12.92 -7.09
N SER A 280 -4.11 12.03 -8.08
CA SER A 280 -2.97 11.12 -8.42
C SER A 280 -2.62 10.05 -7.35
N GLY A 281 -3.50 9.79 -6.38
CA GLY A 281 -3.25 8.84 -5.30
C GLY A 281 -3.38 7.36 -5.70
N THR A 282 -2.65 6.48 -4.99
CA THR A 282 -2.75 5.01 -5.12
C THR A 282 -4.17 4.47 -4.92
N THR A 283 -4.98 5.15 -4.10
CA THR A 283 -6.37 4.75 -3.87
C THR A 283 -7.19 4.74 -5.17
N GLY A 284 -6.82 5.52 -6.18
CA GLY A 284 -7.43 5.48 -7.52
C GLY A 284 -7.24 4.13 -8.21
N VAL A 285 -6.01 3.57 -8.17
CA VAL A 285 -5.73 2.23 -8.69
C VAL A 285 -6.56 1.18 -7.95
N GLU A 286 -6.62 1.28 -6.63
CA GLU A 286 -7.39 0.34 -5.81
C GLU A 286 -8.90 0.44 -6.08
N ALA A 287 -9.43 1.64 -6.30
CA ALA A 287 -10.81 1.85 -6.73
C ALA A 287 -11.08 1.21 -8.09
N MET A 288 -10.20 1.42 -9.07
CA MET A 288 -10.32 0.82 -10.40
C MET A 288 -10.34 -0.72 -10.32
N LEU A 289 -9.47 -1.32 -9.51
CA LEU A 289 -9.41 -2.77 -9.30
C LEU A 289 -10.68 -3.34 -8.65
N MET A 290 -11.32 -2.58 -7.76
CA MET A 290 -12.60 -2.97 -7.14
C MET A 290 -13.82 -2.64 -8.02
N GLY A 291 -13.63 -2.08 -9.22
CA GLY A 291 -14.73 -1.66 -10.09
C GLY A 291 -15.47 -0.41 -9.62
N GLN A 292 -14.86 0.38 -8.72
CA GLN A 292 -15.45 1.60 -8.18
C GLN A 292 -15.14 2.81 -9.07
N ALA A 293 -16.20 3.53 -9.47
CA ALA A 293 -16.07 4.75 -10.27
C ALA A 293 -15.23 5.81 -9.55
N ASN A 294 -14.25 6.37 -10.26
CA ASN A 294 -13.39 7.40 -9.72
C ASN A 294 -12.89 8.37 -10.80
N VAL A 295 -12.44 9.55 -10.36
CA VAL A 295 -11.85 10.60 -11.20
C VAL A 295 -10.62 11.19 -10.50
N SER A 296 -9.55 11.36 -11.27
CA SER A 296 -8.34 12.05 -10.81
C SER A 296 -8.45 13.54 -11.18
N LEU A 297 -8.63 14.40 -10.18
CA LEU A 297 -8.62 15.85 -10.34
C LEU A 297 -7.16 16.33 -10.33
N ILE A 298 -6.65 16.68 -11.51
CA ILE A 298 -5.26 17.05 -11.74
C ILE A 298 -5.17 18.44 -12.36
N PRO A 299 -5.19 19.52 -11.55
CA PRO A 299 -5.30 20.87 -12.07
C PRO A 299 -4.14 21.26 -12.99
N GLY A 300 -4.51 21.78 -14.16
CA GLY A 300 -3.58 22.29 -15.16
C GLY A 300 -2.65 21.23 -15.76
N ASP A 301 -1.58 21.70 -16.41
CA ASP A 301 -0.50 20.84 -16.90
C ASP A 301 0.68 20.97 -15.93
N ASN A 302 0.95 19.91 -15.16
CA ASN A 302 2.06 19.87 -14.21
C ASN A 302 2.78 18.52 -14.32
N PRO A 303 4.11 18.49 -14.54
CA PRO A 303 4.87 17.24 -14.69
C PRO A 303 4.75 16.28 -13.51
N TRP A 304 4.44 16.76 -12.29
CA TRP A 304 4.22 15.90 -11.14
C TRP A 304 2.99 14.99 -11.30
N HIS A 305 2.02 15.36 -12.14
CA HIS A 305 0.88 14.50 -12.47
C HIS A 305 1.31 13.29 -13.33
N ASP A 306 2.29 13.48 -14.22
CA ASP A 306 2.70 12.46 -15.20
C ASP A 306 3.54 11.33 -14.56
N LEU A 307 3.97 11.50 -13.31
CA LEU A 307 4.73 10.49 -12.55
C LEU A 307 3.87 9.31 -12.09
N TYR A 308 2.54 9.44 -12.18
CA TYR A 308 1.60 8.47 -11.65
C TYR A 308 0.74 7.85 -12.77
N SER A 309 0.95 6.56 -13.01
CA SER A 309 0.20 5.74 -13.98
C SER A 309 -1.32 5.84 -13.83
N ILE A 310 -1.84 6.11 -12.63
CA ILE A 310 -3.28 6.27 -12.42
C ILE A 310 -3.87 7.39 -13.29
N ASN A 311 -3.12 8.45 -13.60
CA ASN A 311 -3.59 9.55 -14.43
C ASN A 311 -3.67 9.19 -15.92
N GLU A 312 -3.03 8.10 -16.34
CA GLU A 312 -3.13 7.57 -17.70
C GLU A 312 -4.32 6.61 -17.85
N ILE A 313 -4.70 5.97 -16.74
CA ILE A 313 -5.64 4.84 -16.71
C ILE A 313 -7.05 5.28 -16.28
N CYS A 314 -7.15 6.11 -15.25
CA CYS A 314 -8.40 6.67 -14.75
C CYS A 314 -8.82 7.91 -15.55
N PRO A 315 -10.13 8.20 -15.69
CA PRO A 315 -10.60 9.51 -16.11
C PRO A 315 -9.93 10.64 -15.33
N THR A 316 -9.42 11.64 -16.05
CA THR A 316 -8.76 12.81 -15.47
C THR A 316 -9.55 14.07 -15.76
N ALA A 317 -9.60 14.97 -14.78
CA ALA A 317 -10.19 16.29 -14.91
C ALA A 317 -9.11 17.34 -14.62
N LYS A 318 -8.87 18.24 -15.59
CA LYS A 318 -7.87 19.32 -15.46
C LYS A 318 -8.42 20.57 -14.79
N THR A 319 -9.73 20.65 -14.62
CA THR A 319 -10.41 21.75 -13.93
C THR A 319 -11.47 21.19 -12.99
N VAL A 320 -11.86 22.03 -12.01
CA VAL A 320 -12.95 21.70 -11.09
C VAL A 320 -14.28 21.50 -11.82
N SER A 321 -14.54 22.31 -12.86
CA SER A 321 -15.77 22.20 -13.67
C SER A 321 -15.85 20.85 -14.37
N ASP A 322 -14.77 20.42 -15.03
CA ASP A 322 -14.75 19.12 -15.73
C ASP A 322 -14.96 17.95 -14.75
N ALA A 323 -14.37 18.04 -13.54
CA ALA A 323 -14.57 17.03 -12.51
C ALA A 323 -16.03 16.96 -12.05
N ILE A 324 -16.66 18.12 -11.85
CA ILE A 324 -18.08 18.21 -11.46
C ILE A 324 -18.97 17.63 -12.57
N GLU A 325 -18.69 17.95 -13.83
CA GLU A 325 -19.45 17.41 -14.97
C GLU A 325 -19.37 15.88 -15.03
N LEU A 326 -18.17 15.30 -14.90
CA LEU A 326 -17.97 13.85 -14.87
C LEU A 326 -18.68 13.19 -13.68
N VAL A 327 -18.63 13.82 -12.50
CA VAL A 327 -19.29 13.33 -11.29
C VAL A 327 -20.80 13.38 -11.45
N ILE A 328 -21.37 14.50 -11.91
CA ILE A 328 -22.83 14.63 -12.12
C ILE A 328 -23.31 13.62 -13.17
N ASP A 329 -22.58 13.46 -14.29
CA ASP A 329 -22.93 12.48 -15.31
C ASP A 329 -23.00 11.06 -14.74
N HIS A 330 -22.05 10.69 -13.87
CA HIS A 330 -22.08 9.40 -13.20
C HIS A 330 -23.22 9.27 -12.18
N LEU A 331 -23.50 10.32 -11.40
CA LEU A 331 -24.61 10.29 -10.44
C LEU A 331 -25.98 10.16 -11.13
N ASP A 332 -26.13 10.75 -12.31
CA ASP A 332 -27.36 10.71 -13.10
C ASP A 332 -27.50 9.40 -13.91
N ARG A 333 -26.39 8.86 -14.43
CA ARG A 333 -26.36 7.70 -15.33
C ARG A 333 -25.19 6.75 -15.01
N PRO A 334 -25.21 6.06 -13.86
CA PRO A 334 -24.04 5.37 -13.33
C PRO A 334 -23.48 4.29 -14.25
N GLU A 335 -24.33 3.53 -14.96
CA GLU A 335 -23.90 2.44 -15.86
C GLU A 335 -23.49 2.91 -17.27
N GLU A 336 -23.79 4.16 -17.64
CA GLU A 336 -23.48 4.72 -18.97
C GLU A 336 -22.35 5.73 -18.94
N SER A 337 -22.00 6.24 -17.76
CA SER A 337 -21.05 7.34 -17.62
C SER A 337 -19.66 6.95 -18.09
N GLU A 338 -18.87 7.97 -18.43
CA GLU A 338 -17.46 7.76 -18.77
C GLU A 338 -16.69 7.12 -17.62
N LEU A 339 -16.97 7.52 -16.37
CA LEU A 339 -16.31 6.98 -15.19
C LEU A 339 -16.49 5.46 -15.10
N PHE A 340 -17.73 4.98 -15.19
CA PHE A 340 -18.01 3.56 -15.12
C PHE A 340 -17.40 2.78 -16.29
N ARG A 341 -17.55 3.29 -17.53
CA ARG A 341 -17.00 2.61 -18.72
C ARG A 341 -15.48 2.48 -18.66
N ARG A 342 -14.78 3.51 -18.18
CA ARG A 342 -13.31 3.49 -18.06
C ARG A 342 -12.85 2.60 -16.92
N THR A 343 -13.54 2.61 -15.78
CA THR A 343 -13.29 1.68 -14.68
C THR A 343 -13.46 0.22 -15.11
N ALA A 344 -14.51 -0.10 -15.87
CA ALA A 344 -14.77 -1.47 -16.32
C ALA A 344 -13.79 -1.98 -17.39
N ALA A 345 -13.15 -1.07 -18.15
CA ALA A 345 -12.22 -1.39 -19.22
C ALA A 345 -10.74 -1.23 -18.82
N VAL A 346 -10.46 -1.16 -17.52
CA VAL A 346 -9.13 -0.84 -16.99
C VAL A 346 -8.05 -1.79 -17.53
N ASP A 347 -6.95 -1.19 -17.98
CA ASP A 347 -5.71 -1.88 -18.35
C ASP A 347 -4.54 -1.19 -17.64
N PHE A 348 -3.83 -1.94 -16.79
CA PHE A 348 -2.69 -1.43 -16.04
C PHE A 348 -1.36 -1.54 -16.80
N GLY A 349 -1.38 -2.10 -18.02
CA GLY A 349 -0.23 -2.23 -18.90
C GLY A 349 0.97 -2.89 -18.21
N ASP A 350 2.16 -2.34 -18.46
CA ASP A 350 3.42 -2.84 -17.91
C ASP A 350 3.73 -2.33 -16.49
N HIS A 351 2.89 -1.45 -15.93
CA HIS A 351 3.11 -0.83 -14.62
C HIS A 351 2.73 -1.76 -13.47
N ILE A 352 1.58 -2.44 -13.59
CA ILE A 352 1.07 -3.35 -12.56
C ILE A 352 0.63 -4.65 -13.21
N ASP A 353 1.32 -5.74 -12.87
CA ASP A 353 1.08 -7.05 -13.43
C ASP A 353 -0.07 -7.77 -12.70
N VAL A 354 -1.29 -7.54 -13.18
CA VAL A 354 -2.53 -8.16 -12.69
C VAL A 354 -2.91 -9.33 -13.60
N ARG A 355 -2.75 -10.57 -13.08
CA ARG A 355 -3.04 -11.82 -13.82
C ARG A 355 -4.13 -12.63 -13.13
N GLU A 356 -4.66 -13.65 -13.81
CA GLU A 356 -5.53 -14.65 -13.18
C GLU A 356 -4.83 -15.31 -11.97
N GLU A 357 -3.54 -15.64 -12.10
CA GLU A 357 -2.75 -16.14 -10.98
C GLU A 357 -2.43 -15.03 -9.96
N LEU A 358 -2.62 -15.33 -8.68
CA LEU A 358 -2.36 -14.41 -7.56
C LEU A 358 -0.91 -13.96 -7.52
N ALA A 359 -0.66 -12.66 -7.35
CA ALA A 359 0.66 -12.11 -7.05
C ALA A 359 1.28 -12.74 -5.79
N ALA A 360 0.49 -12.92 -4.73
CA ALA A 360 0.92 -13.61 -3.51
C ALA A 360 1.40 -15.04 -3.77
N LYS A 361 0.76 -15.77 -4.70
CA LYS A 361 1.22 -17.11 -5.11
C LYS A 361 2.55 -17.02 -5.84
N ARG A 362 2.69 -16.09 -6.81
CA ARG A 362 3.93 -15.87 -7.56
C ARG A 362 5.09 -15.45 -6.66
N ILE A 363 4.82 -14.67 -5.61
CA ILE A 363 5.80 -14.36 -4.57
C ILE A 363 6.27 -15.65 -3.90
N VAL A 364 5.35 -16.50 -3.43
CA VAL A 364 5.72 -17.79 -2.80
C VAL A 364 6.48 -18.70 -3.79
N ASP A 365 6.09 -18.73 -5.07
CA ASP A 365 6.84 -19.44 -6.12
C ASP A 365 8.28 -18.90 -6.27
N ALA A 366 8.46 -17.58 -6.24
CA ALA A 366 9.78 -16.97 -6.31
C ALA A 366 10.62 -17.25 -5.06
N LEU A 367 10.00 -17.33 -3.88
CA LEU A 367 10.66 -17.68 -2.63
C LEU A 367 11.11 -19.15 -2.58
N ASP A 368 10.42 -20.04 -3.28
CA ASP A 368 10.76 -21.47 -3.35
C ASP A 368 12.10 -21.76 -4.03
N ARG A 369 12.69 -20.77 -4.73
CA ARG A 369 14.01 -20.90 -5.36
C ARG A 369 15.16 -21.00 -4.35
N PHE A 370 14.93 -20.56 -3.11
CA PHE A 370 15.94 -20.61 -2.06
C PHE A 370 15.98 -22.00 -1.42
N PRO A 371 17.18 -22.56 -1.18
CA PRO A 371 17.32 -23.93 -0.72
C PRO A 371 16.77 -24.11 0.70
N ASP A 372 16.28 -25.32 0.98
CA ASP A 372 15.91 -25.72 2.33
C ASP A 372 17.15 -25.82 3.21
N HIS A 373 17.06 -25.32 4.45
CA HIS A 373 18.08 -25.53 5.47
C HIS A 373 17.45 -25.86 6.83
N ALA A 374 18.18 -26.60 7.65
CA ALA A 374 17.73 -26.96 8.99
C ALA A 374 17.54 -25.69 9.83
N VAL A 375 16.39 -25.59 10.51
CA VAL A 375 16.12 -24.50 11.45
C VAL A 375 16.92 -24.77 12.72
N GLU A 376 17.97 -23.98 12.94
CA GLU A 376 18.79 -24.04 14.16
C GLU A 376 18.34 -22.98 15.17
N GLY A 377 18.17 -23.40 16.43
CA GLY A 377 17.80 -22.51 17.53
C GLY A 377 16.30 -22.17 17.62
N GLY A 378 15.92 -21.51 18.71
CA GLY A 378 14.56 -21.02 18.93
C GLY A 378 14.46 -19.52 18.66
N MET A 379 13.24 -19.03 18.40
CA MET A 379 12.97 -17.60 18.26
C MET A 379 13.08 -16.89 19.61
N GLN A 380 13.94 -15.87 19.70
CA GLN A 380 14.05 -15.01 20.87
C GLN A 380 13.71 -13.57 20.50
N LEU A 381 12.59 -13.07 21.03
CA LEU A 381 12.10 -11.71 20.79
C LEU A 381 12.37 -10.85 22.03
N THR A 382 13.06 -9.74 21.82
CA THR A 382 13.38 -8.77 22.87
C THR A 382 13.05 -7.33 22.46
N GLY A 383 12.74 -7.10 21.19
CA GLY A 383 12.34 -5.81 20.68
C GLY A 383 11.09 -5.25 21.38
N SER A 384 11.16 -3.97 21.72
CA SER A 384 10.03 -3.16 22.15
C SER A 384 9.72 -2.11 21.09
N ILE A 385 8.45 -1.76 20.96
CA ILE A 385 7.99 -0.69 20.07
C ILE A 385 7.57 0.53 20.86
N SER A 386 7.74 1.72 20.27
CA SER A 386 7.16 2.95 20.81
C SER A 386 5.63 2.93 20.67
N THR A 387 4.93 3.83 21.37
CA THR A 387 3.47 3.98 21.24
C THR A 387 3.06 4.21 19.79
N TRP A 388 3.74 5.12 19.09
CA TRP A 388 3.48 5.42 17.68
C TRP A 388 3.69 4.21 16.76
N GLN A 389 4.73 3.40 16.99
CA GLN A 389 4.97 2.17 16.24
C GLN A 389 3.89 1.12 16.51
N GLY A 390 3.40 1.04 17.75
CA GLY A 390 2.28 0.18 18.14
C GLY A 390 0.97 0.57 17.46
N GLU A 391 0.65 1.86 17.43
CA GLU A 391 -0.52 2.40 16.73
C GLU A 391 -0.43 2.17 15.23
N LYS A 392 0.74 2.41 14.63
CA LYS A 392 0.97 2.21 13.20
C LYS A 392 0.85 0.73 12.81
N PHE A 393 1.42 -0.17 13.61
CA PHE A 393 1.26 -1.61 13.41
C PHE A 393 -0.20 -2.03 13.56
N GLY A 394 -0.84 -1.77 14.71
CA GLY A 394 -2.29 -1.88 14.88
C GLY A 394 -2.92 -3.26 14.58
N VAL A 395 -2.14 -4.35 14.59
CA VAL A 395 -2.64 -5.72 14.38
C VAL A 395 -2.79 -6.44 15.71
N THR A 396 -4.02 -6.84 16.04
CA THR A 396 -4.32 -7.69 17.21
C THR A 396 -4.39 -9.15 16.79
N GLY A 397 -4.24 -10.07 17.76
CA GLY A 397 -4.36 -11.51 17.49
C GLY A 397 -5.73 -11.90 16.92
N ASP A 398 -6.81 -11.28 17.39
CA ASP A 398 -8.16 -11.54 16.87
C ASP A 398 -8.32 -11.03 15.43
N ARG A 399 -7.81 -9.82 15.15
CA ARG A 399 -7.81 -9.27 13.80
C ARG A 399 -7.04 -10.16 12.82
N LEU A 400 -5.84 -10.63 13.22
CA LEU A 400 -5.05 -11.54 12.38
C LEU A 400 -5.77 -12.88 12.15
N ARG A 401 -6.31 -13.50 13.21
CA ARG A 401 -7.05 -14.78 13.10
C ARG A 401 -8.25 -14.65 12.16
N GLN A 402 -9.01 -13.57 12.29
CA GLN A 402 -10.12 -13.27 11.40
C GLN A 402 -9.63 -13.14 9.95
N THR A 403 -8.62 -12.29 9.69
CA THR A 403 -8.09 -12.09 8.34
C THR A 403 -7.57 -13.39 7.72
N VAL A 404 -6.83 -14.21 8.48
CA VAL A 404 -6.33 -15.50 7.99
C VAL A 404 -7.48 -16.44 7.63
N SER A 405 -8.51 -16.53 8.49
CA SER A 405 -9.70 -17.34 8.22
C SER A 405 -10.44 -16.88 6.95
N GLU A 406 -10.52 -15.57 6.71
CA GLU A 406 -11.13 -15.01 5.50
C GLU A 406 -10.32 -15.38 4.26
N MET A 407 -8.99 -15.26 4.31
CA MET A 407 -8.10 -15.67 3.20
C MET A 407 -8.20 -17.17 2.91
N GLU A 408 -8.27 -18.01 3.94
CA GLU A 408 -8.42 -19.45 3.77
C GLU A 408 -9.75 -19.84 3.13
N ALA A 409 -10.84 -19.17 3.52
CA ALA A 409 -12.17 -19.41 2.98
C ALA A 409 -12.33 -18.95 1.53
N ALA A 410 -11.62 -17.90 1.12
CA ALA A 410 -11.61 -17.38 -0.24
C ALA A 410 -10.78 -18.24 -1.20
N LEU A 411 -9.76 -18.93 -0.70
CA LEU A 411 -8.91 -19.80 -1.51
C LEU A 411 -9.55 -21.17 -1.76
N PRO A 412 -9.21 -21.85 -2.87
CA PRO A 412 -9.61 -23.24 -3.09
C PRO A 412 -9.24 -24.13 -1.90
N PHE A 413 -10.10 -25.12 -1.65
CA PHE A 413 -9.92 -26.05 -0.53
C PHE A 413 -8.54 -26.70 -0.55
N TYR A 414 -7.94 -26.75 0.63
CA TYR A 414 -6.64 -27.35 0.88
C TYR A 414 -6.71 -28.11 2.20
N ASP A 415 -6.10 -29.29 2.28
CA ASP A 415 -6.15 -30.15 3.47
C ASP A 415 -5.40 -29.56 4.69
N THR A 416 -4.70 -28.44 4.49
CA THR A 416 -3.90 -27.76 5.52
C THR A 416 -4.57 -26.46 5.95
N SER A 417 -5.05 -26.43 7.20
CA SER A 417 -5.46 -25.19 7.88
C SER A 417 -4.27 -24.50 8.54
N VAL A 418 -4.39 -23.19 8.73
CA VAL A 418 -3.36 -22.35 9.36
C VAL A 418 -3.64 -22.19 10.86
N ALA A 419 -2.75 -22.72 11.69
CA ALA A 419 -2.70 -22.43 13.11
C ALA A 419 -1.87 -21.17 13.39
N ILE A 420 -2.26 -20.39 14.40
CA ILE A 420 -1.59 -19.14 14.78
C ILE A 420 -1.17 -19.19 16.25
N LYS A 421 0.11 -18.98 16.51
CA LYS A 421 0.67 -18.76 17.85
C LYS A 421 1.09 -17.30 18.00
N GLU A 422 0.56 -16.64 19.01
CA GLU A 422 0.94 -15.27 19.37
C GLU A 422 2.13 -15.28 20.34
N HIS A 423 3.13 -14.44 20.04
CA HIS A 423 4.30 -14.19 20.88
C HIS A 423 4.24 -12.78 21.46
N SER A 424 5.20 -12.42 22.32
CA SER A 424 5.30 -11.07 22.88
C SER A 424 5.45 -9.99 21.79
N SER A 425 5.01 -8.76 22.08
CA SER A 425 5.20 -7.57 21.23
C SER A 425 4.47 -7.60 19.87
N GLY A 426 3.37 -8.36 19.74
CA GLY A 426 2.55 -8.39 18.53
C GLY A 426 3.18 -9.17 17.36
N VAL A 427 4.06 -10.11 17.66
CA VAL A 427 4.62 -11.05 16.67
C VAL A 427 3.79 -12.33 16.69
N PHE A 428 3.45 -12.81 15.50
CA PHE A 428 2.61 -13.98 15.29
C PHE A 428 3.36 -15.01 14.46
N GLU A 429 3.15 -16.27 14.78
CA GLU A 429 3.74 -17.39 14.08
C GLU A 429 2.62 -18.26 13.51
N LEU A 430 2.67 -18.48 12.20
CA LEU A 430 1.66 -19.21 11.44
C LEU A 430 2.29 -20.51 10.89
N PHE A 431 1.58 -21.62 11.05
CA PHE A 431 2.05 -22.95 10.68
C PHE A 431 0.89 -23.89 10.38
N ALA A 432 1.17 -25.01 9.71
CA ALA A 432 0.17 -26.02 9.37
C ALA A 432 -0.42 -26.70 10.61
N GLU A 433 -1.74 -26.72 10.74
CA GLU A 433 -2.43 -27.43 11.82
C GLU A 433 -2.14 -28.94 11.71
N GLY A 434 -1.69 -29.56 12.81
CA GLY A 434 -1.25 -30.96 12.83
C GLY A 434 0.21 -31.22 12.45
N GLY A 435 1.00 -30.18 12.14
CA GLY A 435 2.38 -30.31 11.63
C GLY A 435 3.51 -30.40 12.66
N PHE A 436 3.35 -29.93 13.90
CA PHE A 436 4.40 -30.02 14.93
C PHE A 436 3.79 -30.16 16.33
N GLY A 437 3.89 -31.37 16.90
CA GLY A 437 3.69 -31.60 18.31
C GLY A 437 4.92 -31.14 19.11
N HIS A 438 4.64 -30.25 20.08
CA HIS A 438 5.42 -29.85 21.27
C HIS A 438 6.92 -29.60 21.18
#